data_AF-A0A398D9J9-F1
#
_entry.id   AF-A0A398D9J9-F1
#
_cell.length_a   1.000
_cell.length_b   1.000
_cell.length_c   1.000
_cell.angle_alpha   90.00
_cell.angle_beta   90.00
_cell.angle_gamma   90.00
#
_symmetry.space_group_name_H-M   'P 1'
#
loop_
_entity.id
_entity.type
_entity.pdbx_description
1 polymer ?
#
loop_
_entity_poly.entity_id
_entity_poly.type
_entity_poly.pdbx_seq_one_letter_code
_entity_poly.pdbx_strand_id
1 'polypeptide(L)'
;MIDRLARFILVGMVLLLVISVGVYFLYRPNGKATIAVPVGDDMATQIKKGTTIYTTENVPAFVLNGTNAVTTDFSATVKVIDVLDTRTIRVEILSPVQFSHQGPGNAGYLYLCQPLSNKAEQLPDGSVVYGGNGYPQIIAGQEYSISGVLQPQWLDYPRVYIPSAVEFKQAPVSPEGPQINLMGEISTTRYDVVPLSWNVGWNTLQASESPVVYMSDVNNGGPLCWQPGPPVQVVQQWSYLSKKPLITTISKDVSLLTPPEGMQYLSTKDGEIKRWYASDENVFVSVPLELDALPPHETLDGKTLSITEQGISSGSKAQTLTVPVPSGLTQIVVVYGSGSITNGFILVETRDKVVANAADSLWLLRMNNGTGSWVRCGDLSAFGGSLIPDQSPSFARVGSLLYFTHSHTKIGCIDTAAASPSVTVPENINTLLTKLFREGPQNAESSLQAQLASDNGTLIIEYPDANWDSLYYAVDASGTVLGNLHIDKTSITSFDAKGKQGSSISTPGGISFPSIDLFE
;
A
#
# COMPACT_ATOMS: atom_id res chain seq x y z
N MET A 1 -78.39 -3.55 -13.57
CA MET A 1 -77.80 -4.89 -13.31
C MET A 1 -76.28 -4.89 -13.44
N ILE A 2 -75.71 -4.18 -14.43
CA ILE A 2 -74.26 -4.10 -14.72
C ILE A 2 -73.43 -3.52 -13.55
N ASP A 3 -73.93 -2.53 -12.82
CA ASP A 3 -73.19 -1.85 -11.73
C ASP A 3 -72.96 -2.74 -10.48
N ARG A 4 -73.84 -3.72 -10.22
CA ARG A 4 -73.64 -4.66 -9.10
C ARG A 4 -72.60 -5.75 -9.41
N LEU A 5 -72.53 -6.18 -10.66
CA LEU A 5 -71.57 -7.19 -11.11
C LEU A 5 -70.15 -6.63 -11.12
N ALA A 6 -69.98 -5.38 -11.60
CA ALA A 6 -68.68 -4.70 -11.61
C ALA A 6 -68.10 -4.53 -10.19
N ARG A 7 -68.94 -4.16 -9.20
CA ARG A 7 -68.50 -4.04 -7.80
C ARG A 7 -68.11 -5.40 -7.20
N PHE A 8 -68.83 -6.47 -7.52
CA PHE A 8 -68.47 -7.81 -7.07
C PHE A 8 -67.12 -8.29 -7.63
N ILE A 9 -66.85 -7.99 -8.91
CA ILE A 9 -65.56 -8.33 -9.53
C ILE A 9 -64.43 -7.50 -8.88
N LEU A 10 -64.64 -6.20 -8.68
CA LEU A 10 -63.63 -5.33 -8.05
C LEU A 10 -63.30 -5.78 -6.62
N VAL A 11 -64.31 -6.10 -5.81
CA VAL A 11 -64.10 -6.62 -4.45
C VAL A 11 -63.39 -7.97 -4.48
N GLY A 12 -63.73 -8.86 -5.42
CA GLY A 12 -63.05 -10.14 -5.60
C GLY A 12 -61.57 -9.98 -5.96
N MET A 13 -61.23 -9.04 -6.85
CA MET A 13 -59.84 -8.75 -7.22
C MET A 13 -59.04 -8.15 -6.06
N VAL A 14 -59.63 -7.22 -5.30
CA VAL A 14 -58.98 -6.64 -4.12
C VAL A 14 -58.75 -7.70 -3.05
N LEU A 15 -59.72 -8.59 -2.82
CA LEU A 15 -59.57 -9.68 -1.86
C LEU A 15 -58.46 -10.66 -2.27
N LEU A 16 -58.40 -11.03 -3.55
CA LEU A 16 -57.33 -11.87 -4.10
C LEU A 16 -55.96 -11.22 -3.96
N LEU A 17 -55.87 -9.90 -4.17
CA LEU A 17 -54.62 -9.14 -4.02
C LEU A 17 -54.17 -9.07 -2.54
N VAL A 18 -55.10 -8.86 -1.61
CA VAL A 18 -54.82 -8.86 -0.17
C VAL A 18 -54.40 -10.25 0.30
N ILE A 19 -55.04 -11.31 -0.21
CA ILE A 19 -54.66 -12.70 0.11
C ILE A 19 -53.27 -13.02 -0.45
N SER A 20 -52.96 -12.64 -1.69
CA SER A 20 -51.66 -12.92 -2.30
C SER A 20 -50.52 -12.11 -1.66
N VAL A 21 -50.77 -10.85 -1.31
CA VAL A 21 -49.81 -10.05 -0.51
C VAL A 21 -49.65 -10.61 0.90
N GLY A 22 -50.75 -11.01 1.55
CA GLY A 22 -50.74 -11.65 2.86
C GLY A 22 -49.96 -12.96 2.87
N VAL A 23 -50.17 -13.82 1.87
CA VAL A 23 -49.42 -15.07 1.67
C VAL A 23 -47.95 -14.79 1.39
N TYR A 24 -47.61 -13.77 0.62
CA TYR A 24 -46.22 -13.37 0.38
C TYR A 24 -45.51 -12.86 1.66
N PHE A 25 -46.21 -12.17 2.55
CA PHE A 25 -45.67 -11.75 3.85
C PHE A 25 -45.61 -12.88 4.89
N LEU A 26 -46.58 -13.81 4.88
CA LEU A 26 -46.62 -14.98 5.76
C LEU A 26 -45.65 -16.09 5.33
N TYR A 27 -45.43 -16.25 4.04
CA TYR A 27 -44.49 -17.20 3.42
C TYR A 27 -43.40 -16.46 2.67
N ARG A 28 -42.84 -15.41 3.27
CA ARG A 28 -41.63 -14.78 2.74
C ARG A 28 -40.57 -15.90 2.62
N PRO A 29 -40.03 -16.17 1.43
CA PRO A 29 -38.89 -17.08 1.33
C PRO A 29 -37.75 -16.41 2.08
N ASN A 30 -37.54 -16.81 3.34
CA ASN A 30 -36.30 -16.53 4.04
C ASN A 30 -35.24 -17.19 3.16
N GLY A 31 -34.45 -16.39 2.43
CA GLY A 31 -33.43 -16.81 1.47
C GLY A 31 -32.25 -17.55 2.11
N LYS A 32 -32.57 -18.50 2.98
CA LYS A 32 -31.69 -19.39 3.74
C LYS A 32 -31.91 -20.80 3.19
N ALA A 33 -31.14 -21.18 2.18
CA ALA A 33 -31.18 -22.55 1.68
C ALA A 33 -30.30 -23.46 2.56
N THR A 34 -30.72 -24.69 2.83
CA THR A 34 -29.88 -25.65 3.55
C THR A 34 -29.09 -26.50 2.56
N ILE A 35 -27.77 -26.56 2.73
CA ILE A 35 -26.86 -27.35 1.91
C ILE A 35 -26.40 -28.59 2.70
N ALA A 36 -26.39 -29.75 2.05
CA ALA A 36 -25.84 -30.97 2.63
C ALA A 36 -24.30 -30.93 2.55
N VAL A 37 -23.63 -31.15 3.69
CA VAL A 37 -22.16 -31.22 3.76
C VAL A 37 -21.75 -32.69 3.67
N PRO A 38 -20.84 -33.08 2.74
CA PRO A 38 -20.34 -34.45 2.66
C PRO A 38 -19.79 -34.93 4.00
N VAL A 39 -20.11 -36.17 4.40
CA VAL A 39 -19.63 -36.73 5.67
C VAL A 39 -18.21 -37.26 5.46
N GLY A 40 -17.24 -36.64 6.14
CA GLY A 40 -15.84 -37.05 6.12
C GLY A 40 -15.57 -38.25 7.03
N ASP A 41 -14.71 -39.16 6.59
CA ASP A 41 -14.31 -40.33 7.38
C ASP A 41 -13.47 -39.93 8.61
N ASP A 42 -13.60 -40.69 9.70
CA ASP A 42 -12.64 -40.61 10.81
C ASP A 42 -11.27 -41.20 10.42
N MET A 43 -10.22 -40.84 11.17
CA MET A 43 -8.86 -41.30 10.87
C MET A 43 -8.69 -42.82 10.96
N ALA A 44 -9.42 -43.50 11.85
CA ALA A 44 -9.37 -44.96 11.93
C ALA A 44 -9.90 -45.62 10.64
N THR A 45 -10.91 -45.02 10.04
CA THR A 45 -11.50 -45.44 8.76
C THR A 45 -10.59 -45.06 7.59
N GLN A 46 -9.99 -43.88 7.60
CA GLN A 46 -9.00 -43.43 6.60
C GLN A 46 -7.77 -44.36 6.55
N ILE A 47 -7.25 -44.78 7.71
CA ILE A 47 -6.14 -45.75 7.81
C ILE A 47 -6.54 -47.10 7.18
N LYS A 48 -7.75 -47.60 7.46
CA LYS A 48 -8.25 -48.86 6.89
C LYS A 48 -8.44 -48.82 5.38
N LYS A 49 -8.75 -47.65 4.82
CA LYS A 49 -8.87 -47.45 3.36
C LYS A 49 -7.51 -47.50 2.64
N GLY A 50 -6.41 -47.53 3.38
CA GLY A 50 -5.08 -47.82 2.84
C GLY A 50 -4.44 -46.66 2.08
N THR A 51 -4.90 -45.43 2.30
CA THR A 51 -4.26 -44.24 1.72
C THR A 51 -2.88 -44.06 2.35
N THR A 52 -1.84 -43.94 1.53
CA THR A 52 -0.41 -43.91 1.95
C THR A 52 -0.07 -42.83 2.98
N ILE A 53 -0.90 -41.79 3.11
CA ILE A 53 -0.71 -40.65 4.02
C ILE A 53 -1.26 -40.86 5.44
N TYR A 54 -2.09 -41.89 5.65
CA TYR A 54 -2.71 -42.19 6.95
C TYR A 54 -2.19 -43.54 7.45
N THR A 55 -0.98 -43.54 7.98
CA THR A 55 -0.42 -44.69 8.71
C THR A 55 -0.50 -44.44 10.20
N THR A 56 -0.53 -45.52 10.99
CA THR A 56 -0.46 -45.43 12.46
C THR A 56 0.82 -44.75 12.97
N GLU A 57 1.85 -44.64 12.13
CA GLU A 57 3.11 -43.94 12.43
C GLU A 57 3.00 -42.42 12.24
N ASN A 58 2.15 -41.95 11.32
CA ASN A 58 2.05 -40.53 10.95
C ASN A 58 0.85 -39.82 11.60
N VAL A 59 -0.14 -40.56 12.08
CA VAL A 59 -1.31 -39.99 12.77
C VAL A 59 -1.04 -39.96 14.28
N PRO A 60 -1.09 -38.78 14.94
CA PRO A 60 -0.89 -38.69 16.38
C PRO A 60 -1.90 -39.56 17.16
N ALA A 61 -1.44 -40.24 18.20
CA ALA A 61 -2.25 -41.20 18.96
C ALA A 61 -3.54 -40.58 19.58
N PHE A 62 -3.53 -39.28 19.90
CA PHE A 62 -4.72 -38.59 20.42
C PHE A 62 -5.86 -38.51 19.39
N VAL A 63 -5.53 -38.48 18.09
CA VAL A 63 -6.52 -38.43 17.00
C VAL A 63 -7.26 -39.77 16.86
N LEU A 64 -6.63 -40.86 17.28
CA LEU A 64 -7.18 -42.22 17.22
C LEU A 64 -7.93 -42.60 18.51
N ASN A 65 -7.38 -42.23 19.68
CA ASN A 65 -7.87 -42.73 20.97
C ASN A 65 -8.62 -41.67 21.80
N GLY A 66 -8.51 -40.38 21.46
CA GLY A 66 -9.25 -39.28 22.11
C GLY A 66 -8.90 -38.98 23.58
N THR A 67 -8.07 -39.81 24.23
CA THR A 67 -7.79 -39.76 25.68
C THR A 67 -6.36 -39.35 26.04
N ASN A 68 -5.48 -39.22 25.06
CA ASN A 68 -4.08 -38.87 25.30
C ASN A 68 -3.90 -37.36 25.44
N ALA A 69 -2.96 -36.95 26.29
CA ALA A 69 -2.58 -35.54 26.42
C ALA A 69 -2.12 -34.99 25.05
N VAL A 70 -2.64 -33.82 24.69
CA VAL A 70 -2.33 -33.15 23.43
C VAL A 70 -1.28 -32.08 23.69
N THR A 71 -0.19 -32.12 22.94
CA THR A 71 0.78 -31.02 22.86
C THR A 71 0.60 -30.36 21.50
N THR A 72 -0.02 -29.18 21.50
CA THR A 72 -0.15 -28.36 20.29
C THR A 72 1.21 -27.80 19.91
N ASP A 73 1.69 -28.11 18.71
CA ASP A 73 2.95 -27.60 18.15
C ASP A 73 2.72 -26.67 16.95
N PHE A 74 1.45 -26.39 16.63
CA PHE A 74 1.05 -25.52 15.55
C PHE A 74 0.04 -24.46 16.02
N SER A 75 0.29 -23.21 15.66
CA SER A 75 -0.64 -22.09 15.85
C SER A 75 -0.48 -21.10 14.69
N ALA A 76 -1.57 -20.71 14.05
CA ALA A 76 -1.55 -19.76 12.92
C ALA A 76 -2.89 -19.08 12.71
N THR A 77 -2.87 -17.92 12.03
CA THR A 77 -4.04 -17.33 11.37
C THR A 77 -4.15 -17.90 9.96
N VAL A 78 -5.36 -18.33 9.59
CA VAL A 78 -5.65 -18.94 8.31
C VAL A 78 -6.91 -18.35 7.67
N LYS A 79 -6.93 -18.27 6.34
CA LYS A 79 -8.12 -17.95 5.56
C LYS A 79 -8.75 -19.23 5.04
N VAL A 80 -10.04 -19.44 5.28
CA VAL A 80 -10.74 -20.63 4.78
C VAL A 80 -10.94 -20.49 3.28
N ILE A 81 -10.42 -21.44 2.50
CA ILE A 81 -10.63 -21.48 1.05
C ILE A 81 -11.92 -22.24 0.75
N ASP A 82 -12.06 -23.44 1.33
CA ASP A 82 -13.21 -24.31 1.10
C ASP A 82 -13.39 -25.33 2.24
N VAL A 83 -14.63 -25.78 2.46
CA VAL A 83 -14.99 -26.86 3.38
C VAL A 83 -15.34 -28.10 2.56
N LEU A 84 -14.42 -29.06 2.53
CA LEU A 84 -14.51 -30.23 1.65
C LEU A 84 -15.52 -31.27 2.18
N ASP A 85 -15.53 -31.45 3.49
CA ASP A 85 -16.41 -32.39 4.18
C ASP A 85 -16.55 -31.99 5.67
N THR A 86 -17.32 -32.75 6.46
CA THR A 86 -17.55 -32.47 7.88
C THR A 86 -16.29 -32.48 8.75
N ARG A 87 -15.14 -32.96 8.26
CA ARG A 87 -13.88 -33.09 9.00
C ARG A 87 -12.69 -32.42 8.31
N THR A 88 -12.79 -32.02 7.05
CA THR A 88 -11.67 -31.49 6.28
C THR A 88 -11.95 -30.09 5.76
N ILE A 89 -11.10 -29.14 6.14
CA ILE A 89 -11.15 -27.76 5.65
C ILE A 89 -9.84 -27.46 4.90
N ARG A 90 -9.96 -26.85 3.72
CA ARG A 90 -8.81 -26.31 2.98
C ARG A 90 -8.62 -24.84 3.34
N VAL A 91 -7.39 -24.45 3.66
CA VAL A 91 -7.07 -23.10 4.13
C VAL A 91 -5.83 -22.54 3.46
N GLU A 92 -5.68 -21.22 3.51
CA GLU A 92 -4.45 -20.47 3.23
C GLU A 92 -3.84 -20.03 4.56
N ILE A 93 -2.54 -20.25 4.76
CA ILE A 93 -1.85 -19.84 5.98
C ILE A 93 -1.32 -18.42 5.81
N LEU A 94 -1.73 -17.52 6.70
CA LEU A 94 -1.40 -16.09 6.64
C LEU A 94 -0.27 -15.70 7.60
N SER A 95 -0.05 -16.46 8.68
CA SER A 95 1.01 -16.17 9.65
C SER A 95 2.38 -16.69 9.22
N PRO A 96 3.48 -15.95 9.46
CA PRO A 96 4.82 -16.50 9.33
C PRO A 96 5.01 -17.61 10.37
N VAL A 97 5.05 -18.85 9.90
CA VAL A 97 5.33 -20.04 10.70
C VAL A 97 6.81 -20.39 10.58
N GLN A 98 7.45 -20.90 11.65
CA GLN A 98 8.89 -21.17 11.72
C GLN A 98 9.40 -22.32 10.82
N PHE A 99 8.70 -22.68 9.74
CA PHE A 99 9.12 -23.73 8.82
C PHE A 99 9.95 -23.10 7.70
N SER A 100 11.20 -23.56 7.57
CA SER A 100 12.25 -22.99 6.73
C SER A 100 12.02 -23.03 5.21
N HIS A 101 10.78 -23.17 4.73
CA HIS A 101 10.42 -23.13 3.30
C HIS A 101 9.03 -22.52 3.00
N GLN A 102 8.40 -21.81 3.93
CA GLN A 102 7.00 -21.37 3.78
C GLN A 102 6.84 -19.85 4.00
N GLY A 103 6.70 -19.09 2.92
CA GLY A 103 6.20 -17.71 2.96
C GLY A 103 4.67 -17.64 3.09
N PRO A 104 4.10 -16.45 3.38
CA PRO A 104 2.66 -16.22 3.35
C PRO A 104 2.08 -16.49 1.95
N GLY A 105 0.91 -17.15 1.88
CA GLY A 105 0.22 -17.51 0.62
C GLY A 105 0.18 -19.01 0.27
N ASN A 106 0.60 -19.90 1.18
CA ASN A 106 0.59 -21.35 0.94
C ASN A 106 -0.69 -22.03 1.44
N ALA A 107 -1.20 -23.02 0.69
CA ALA A 107 -2.40 -23.78 1.03
C ALA A 107 -2.11 -24.94 1.99
N GLY A 108 -2.99 -25.18 2.96
CA GLY A 108 -2.93 -26.27 3.92
C GLY A 108 -4.29 -26.98 4.11
N TYR A 109 -4.27 -28.08 4.87
CA TYR A 109 -5.46 -28.85 5.22
C TYR A 109 -5.62 -28.97 6.73
N LEU A 110 -6.81 -28.65 7.22
CA LEU A 110 -7.18 -28.87 8.62
C LEU A 110 -8.04 -30.14 8.70
N TYR A 111 -7.64 -31.05 9.58
CA TYR A 111 -8.49 -32.18 9.99
C TYR A 111 -9.11 -31.90 11.35
N LEU A 112 -10.44 -31.88 11.41
CA LEU A 112 -11.20 -31.65 12.61
C LEU A 112 -11.47 -32.97 13.35
N CYS A 113 -10.90 -33.12 14.54
CA CYS A 113 -11.14 -34.29 15.39
C CYS A 113 -12.61 -34.35 15.85
N GLN A 114 -13.24 -33.18 16.00
CA GLN A 114 -14.67 -33.03 16.19
C GLN A 114 -15.34 -32.60 14.86
N PRO A 115 -16.30 -33.35 14.31
CA PRO A 115 -16.88 -33.01 13.00
C PRO A 115 -17.81 -31.80 13.08
N LEU A 116 -17.91 -31.09 11.97
CA LEU A 116 -18.96 -30.12 11.67
C LEU A 116 -20.32 -30.82 11.51
N SER A 117 -21.38 -30.01 11.52
CA SER A 117 -22.72 -30.41 11.13
C SER A 117 -22.74 -30.91 9.68
N ASN A 118 -23.53 -31.95 9.40
CA ASN A 118 -23.79 -32.44 8.04
C ASN A 118 -24.73 -31.53 7.23
N LYS A 119 -25.10 -30.37 7.79
CA LYS A 119 -25.93 -29.34 7.18
C LYS A 119 -25.29 -27.97 7.38
N ALA A 120 -25.25 -27.18 6.31
CA ALA A 120 -24.81 -25.78 6.29
C ALA A 120 -25.93 -24.88 5.78
N GLU A 121 -25.84 -23.58 6.08
CA GLU A 121 -26.82 -22.57 5.66
C GLU A 121 -26.25 -21.70 4.55
N GLN A 122 -26.96 -21.54 3.44
CA GLN A 122 -26.61 -20.58 2.39
C GLN A 122 -27.33 -19.26 2.65
N LEU A 123 -26.56 -18.17 2.70
CA LEU A 123 -27.07 -16.82 2.90
C LEU A 123 -27.57 -16.20 1.59
N PRO A 124 -28.35 -15.09 1.66
CA PRO A 124 -28.89 -14.43 0.47
C PRO A 124 -27.85 -13.88 -0.51
N ASP A 125 -26.62 -13.64 -0.05
CA ASP A 125 -25.48 -13.21 -0.87
C ASP A 125 -24.77 -14.38 -1.58
N GLY A 126 -25.25 -15.61 -1.39
CA GLY A 126 -24.71 -16.84 -1.97
C GLY A 126 -23.64 -17.52 -1.12
N SER A 127 -23.16 -16.90 -0.04
CA SER A 127 -22.16 -17.48 0.86
C SER A 127 -22.73 -18.65 1.67
N VAL A 128 -21.87 -19.59 2.07
CA VAL A 128 -22.26 -20.78 2.84
C VAL A 128 -21.64 -20.74 4.22
N VAL A 129 -22.48 -20.89 5.24
CA VAL A 129 -22.13 -20.88 6.66
C VAL A 129 -22.15 -22.30 7.18
N TYR A 130 -20.97 -22.80 7.49
CA TYR A 130 -20.76 -24.10 8.13
C TYR A 130 -20.69 -23.90 9.65
N GLY A 131 -21.18 -24.90 10.39
CA GLY A 131 -21.17 -24.86 11.84
C GLY A 131 -21.06 -26.25 12.43
N GLY A 132 -20.91 -26.34 13.73
CA GLY A 132 -20.79 -27.59 14.48
C GLY A 132 -20.80 -27.27 15.97
N ASN A 133 -20.99 -28.28 16.81
CA ASN A 133 -21.06 -28.06 18.25
C ASN A 133 -19.73 -27.45 18.76
N GLY A 134 -19.77 -26.20 19.24
CA GLY A 134 -18.61 -25.48 19.76
C GLY A 134 -17.73 -24.77 18.71
N TYR A 135 -17.99 -24.93 17.41
CA TYR A 135 -17.28 -24.17 16.36
C TYR A 135 -17.92 -22.79 16.15
N PRO A 136 -17.14 -21.77 15.78
CA PRO A 136 -17.69 -20.53 15.24
C PRO A 136 -18.40 -20.79 13.91
N GLN A 137 -19.13 -19.80 13.40
CA GLN A 137 -19.64 -19.85 12.04
C GLN A 137 -18.45 -19.78 11.06
N ILE A 138 -18.25 -20.86 10.31
CA ILE A 138 -17.16 -21.00 9.34
C ILE A 138 -17.68 -20.61 7.96
N ILE A 139 -17.02 -19.64 7.31
CA ILE A 139 -17.41 -19.09 6.02
C ILE A 139 -16.17 -19.05 5.14
N ALA A 140 -16.29 -19.55 3.91
CA ALA A 140 -15.21 -19.46 2.93
C ALA A 140 -14.85 -17.98 2.64
N GLY A 141 -13.57 -17.68 2.56
CA GLY A 141 -13.01 -16.34 2.44
C GLY A 141 -12.76 -15.62 3.76
N GLN A 142 -13.26 -16.12 4.89
CA GLN A 142 -13.01 -15.52 6.22
C GLN A 142 -11.80 -16.12 6.93
N GLU A 143 -11.31 -15.38 7.92
CA GLU A 143 -10.10 -15.72 8.67
C GLU A 143 -10.37 -16.23 10.08
N TYR A 144 -9.53 -17.18 10.49
CA TYR A 144 -9.66 -17.92 11.74
C TYR A 144 -8.29 -18.12 12.37
N SER A 145 -8.22 -17.99 13.69
CA SER A 145 -7.05 -18.39 14.48
C SER A 145 -7.22 -19.85 14.86
N ILE A 146 -6.21 -20.66 14.54
CA ILE A 146 -6.21 -22.09 14.80
C ILE A 146 -5.03 -22.52 15.66
N SER A 147 -5.24 -23.52 16.52
CA SER A 147 -4.18 -24.27 17.17
C SER A 147 -4.37 -25.76 16.94
N GLY A 148 -3.28 -26.50 16.80
CA GLY A 148 -3.38 -27.93 16.57
C GLY A 148 -2.04 -28.65 16.60
N VAL A 149 -2.04 -29.85 16.03
CA VAL A 149 -0.85 -30.70 15.91
C VAL A 149 -0.52 -30.90 14.45
N LEU A 150 0.70 -30.55 14.06
CA LEU A 150 1.17 -30.72 12.69
C LEU A 150 1.46 -32.20 12.39
N GLN A 151 1.04 -32.68 11.21
CA GLN A 151 1.43 -34.01 10.76
C GLN A 151 2.94 -34.06 10.46
N PRO A 152 3.70 -35.03 11.00
CA PRO A 152 5.11 -35.19 10.67
C PRO A 152 5.34 -35.46 9.17
N GLN A 153 6.47 -34.97 8.64
CA GLN A 153 7.06 -35.34 7.33
C GLN A 153 6.44 -34.78 6.03
N TRP A 154 5.62 -33.71 6.06
CA TRP A 154 5.09 -33.10 4.83
C TRP A 154 5.25 -31.57 4.80
N LEU A 155 6.01 -31.06 3.82
CA LEU A 155 6.40 -29.64 3.71
C LEU A 155 5.65 -28.86 2.61
N ASP A 156 5.06 -29.54 1.61
CA ASP A 156 4.41 -28.86 0.46
C ASP A 156 2.96 -28.42 0.76
N TYR A 157 2.21 -29.22 1.52
CA TYR A 157 0.85 -28.91 1.99
C TYR A 157 0.69 -29.35 3.44
N PRO A 158 0.88 -28.44 4.43
CA PRO A 158 0.80 -28.82 5.83
C PRO A 158 -0.60 -29.34 6.18
N ARG A 159 -0.64 -30.48 6.88
CA ARG A 159 -1.87 -31.05 7.43
C ARG A 159 -1.85 -30.89 8.95
N VAL A 160 -2.86 -30.21 9.49
CA VAL A 160 -2.95 -29.89 10.91
C VAL A 160 -4.16 -30.57 11.51
N TYR A 161 -3.95 -31.31 12.60
CA TYR A 161 -5.00 -31.95 13.39
C TYR A 161 -5.52 -30.97 14.44
N ILE A 162 -6.78 -30.54 14.31
CA ILE A 162 -7.47 -29.64 15.25
C ILE A 162 -8.13 -30.51 16.34
N PRO A 163 -7.63 -30.48 17.59
CA PRO A 163 -8.06 -31.42 18.63
C PRO A 163 -9.49 -31.18 19.12
N SER A 164 -9.94 -29.92 19.16
CA SER A 164 -11.26 -29.53 19.62
C SER A 164 -11.75 -28.26 18.92
N ALA A 165 -13.07 -28.02 18.96
CA ALA A 165 -13.65 -26.81 18.39
C ALA A 165 -13.16 -25.51 19.07
N VAL A 166 -12.72 -25.57 20.33
CA VAL A 166 -12.18 -24.42 21.07
C VAL A 166 -10.88 -23.91 20.44
N GLU A 167 -10.13 -24.77 19.76
CA GLU A 167 -8.89 -24.40 19.08
C GLU A 167 -9.14 -23.76 17.70
N PHE A 168 -10.39 -23.59 17.29
CA PHE A 168 -10.77 -22.96 16.04
C PHE A 168 -11.63 -21.74 16.36
N LYS A 169 -11.02 -20.55 16.32
CA LYS A 169 -11.69 -19.30 16.73
C LYS A 169 -11.81 -18.39 15.53
N GLN A 170 -12.90 -17.63 15.46
CA GLN A 170 -12.96 -16.50 14.54
C GLN A 170 -11.77 -15.61 14.86
N ALA A 171 -10.92 -15.34 13.87
CA ALA A 171 -9.83 -14.42 14.08
C ALA A 171 -10.46 -13.08 14.50
N PRO A 172 -9.92 -12.36 15.49
CA PRO A 172 -10.20 -10.92 15.55
C PRO A 172 -9.89 -10.39 14.15
N VAL A 173 -10.83 -9.63 13.55
CA VAL A 173 -10.73 -9.09 12.18
C VAL A 173 -9.28 -8.96 11.82
N SER A 174 -8.82 -9.84 10.94
CA SER A 174 -7.42 -9.90 10.59
C SER A 174 -7.03 -8.51 10.17
N PRO A 175 -6.03 -7.90 10.83
CA PRO A 175 -5.52 -6.66 10.37
C PRO A 175 -4.68 -7.04 9.14
N GLU A 176 -5.31 -7.29 7.99
CA GLU A 176 -4.68 -7.01 6.69
C GLU A 176 -4.46 -5.50 6.69
N GLY A 177 -3.45 -5.07 7.42
CA GLY A 177 -2.89 -3.74 7.29
C GLY A 177 -1.95 -3.75 6.09
N PRO A 178 -1.70 -2.58 5.51
CA PRO A 178 -0.82 -2.47 4.37
C PRO A 178 0.56 -3.05 4.71
N GLN A 179 1.15 -3.74 3.74
CA GLN A 179 2.56 -4.10 3.79
C GLN A 179 3.34 -2.94 3.19
N ILE A 180 4.20 -2.32 3.96
CA ILE A 180 5.03 -1.20 3.53
C ILE A 180 6.44 -1.72 3.28
N ASN A 181 6.95 -1.51 2.07
CA ASN A 181 8.32 -1.82 1.70
C ASN A 181 9.22 -0.65 2.09
N LEU A 182 10.38 -0.96 2.66
CA LEU A 182 11.39 0.02 3.04
C LEU A 182 12.76 -0.50 2.67
N MET A 183 13.73 0.39 2.69
CA MET A 183 15.15 0.10 2.56
C MET A 183 15.82 0.57 3.84
N GLY A 184 16.45 -0.33 4.59
CA GLY A 184 17.10 -0.04 5.87
C GLY A 184 18.62 -0.06 5.76
N GLU A 185 19.28 0.91 6.37
CA GLU A 185 20.72 0.90 6.57
C GLU A 185 21.11 -0.17 7.60
N ILE A 186 22.21 -0.88 7.39
CA ILE A 186 22.73 -1.83 8.38
C ILE A 186 24.17 -1.54 8.84
N SER A 187 24.81 -0.48 8.33
CA SER A 187 26.18 -0.10 8.68
C SER A 187 26.37 1.41 8.71
N THR A 188 27.20 1.89 9.65
CA THR A 188 27.52 3.32 9.84
C THR A 188 28.66 3.83 8.95
N THR A 189 29.36 2.92 8.24
CA THR A 189 30.59 3.25 7.48
C THR A 189 30.45 3.02 5.98
N ARG A 190 29.42 2.26 5.57
CA ARG A 190 29.02 1.97 4.19
C ARG A 190 27.51 1.89 4.17
N TYR A 191 26.87 2.47 3.16
CA TYR A 191 25.42 2.37 2.98
C TYR A 191 25.11 1.01 2.36
N ASP A 192 25.15 -0.01 3.21
CA ASP A 192 24.65 -1.34 2.91
C ASP A 192 23.16 -1.33 3.22
N VAL A 193 22.35 -1.49 2.18
CA VAL A 193 20.89 -1.34 2.29
C VAL A 193 20.24 -2.70 2.16
N VAL A 194 19.41 -3.05 3.15
CA VAL A 194 18.61 -4.27 3.15
C VAL A 194 17.14 -3.92 2.89
N PRO A 195 16.42 -4.70 2.06
CA PRO A 195 14.98 -4.61 2.01
C PRO A 195 14.39 -4.93 3.38
N LEU A 196 13.49 -4.06 3.82
CA LEU A 196 12.65 -4.28 4.99
C LEU A 196 11.19 -4.31 4.54
N SER A 197 10.37 -5.05 5.28
CA SER A 197 8.92 -4.97 5.14
C SER A 197 8.27 -4.75 6.49
N TRP A 198 7.37 -3.78 6.54
CA TRP A 198 6.53 -3.48 7.68
C TRP A 198 5.09 -3.91 7.39
N ASN A 199 4.63 -4.95 8.05
CA ASN A 199 3.21 -5.28 8.07
C ASN A 199 2.55 -4.46 9.18
N VAL A 200 1.86 -3.41 8.78
CA VAL A 200 1.23 -2.44 9.70
C VAL A 200 0.18 -3.12 10.54
N GLY A 201 -0.62 -4.00 9.93
CA GLY A 201 -1.73 -4.64 10.62
C GLY A 201 -1.27 -5.65 11.67
N TRP A 202 -0.22 -6.38 11.35
CA TRP A 202 0.37 -7.38 12.23
C TRP A 202 1.34 -6.77 13.23
N ASN A 203 1.68 -5.48 13.04
CA ASN A 203 2.66 -4.77 13.83
C ASN A 203 4.01 -5.51 13.86
N THR A 204 4.45 -5.96 12.68
CA THR A 204 5.68 -6.73 12.49
C THR A 204 6.57 -6.13 11.42
N LEU A 205 7.87 -6.23 11.63
CA LEU A 205 8.96 -5.84 10.77
C LEU A 205 9.76 -7.09 10.40
N GLN A 206 10.19 -7.15 9.15
CA GLN A 206 11.09 -8.19 8.65
C GLN A 206 12.21 -7.51 7.88
N ALA A 207 13.43 -8.02 8.04
CA ALA A 207 14.59 -7.62 7.24
C ALA A 207 15.05 -8.77 6.37
N SER A 208 15.49 -8.45 5.16
CA SER A 208 16.34 -9.35 4.38
C SER A 208 17.65 -9.62 5.10
N GLU A 209 18.14 -10.85 5.00
CA GLU A 209 19.42 -11.27 5.60
C GLU A 209 20.64 -10.70 4.87
N SER A 210 20.47 -10.23 3.63
CA SER A 210 21.58 -9.79 2.77
C SER A 210 21.36 -8.37 2.23
N PRO A 211 22.41 -7.52 2.24
CA PRO A 211 22.40 -6.24 1.53
C PRO A 211 22.19 -6.45 0.04
N VAL A 212 21.41 -5.55 -0.57
CA VAL A 212 21.09 -5.63 -1.99
C VAL A 212 21.66 -4.47 -2.80
N VAL A 213 21.95 -3.34 -2.15
CA VAL A 213 22.57 -2.15 -2.75
C VAL A 213 23.75 -1.69 -1.90
N TYR A 214 24.83 -1.31 -2.59
CA TYR A 214 26.03 -0.73 -1.99
C TYR A 214 26.30 0.68 -2.57
N MET A 215 26.17 1.72 -1.74
CA MET A 215 26.48 3.10 -2.13
C MET A 215 27.81 3.59 -1.56
N SER A 216 28.58 4.25 -2.41
CA SER A 216 29.77 5.03 -2.03
C SER A 216 29.42 6.52 -1.96
N ASP A 217 30.11 7.29 -1.12
CA ASP A 217 30.04 8.76 -1.10
C ASP A 217 28.63 9.35 -0.80
N VAL A 218 27.94 8.78 0.20
CA VAL A 218 26.54 9.13 0.58
C VAL A 218 26.36 10.62 0.88
N ASN A 219 27.31 11.23 1.59
CA ASN A 219 27.23 12.65 1.99
C ASN A 219 27.25 13.60 0.79
N ASN A 220 27.71 13.16 -0.37
CA ASN A 220 27.80 13.96 -1.59
C ASN A 220 26.84 13.46 -2.69
N GLY A 221 25.84 12.67 -2.33
CA GLY A 221 24.79 12.13 -3.21
C GLY A 221 23.38 12.64 -2.88
N GLY A 222 22.41 12.19 -3.67
CA GLY A 222 20.97 12.36 -3.41
C GLY A 222 20.38 11.19 -2.59
N PRO A 223 19.09 11.24 -2.22
CA PRO A 223 18.42 10.16 -1.50
C PRO A 223 18.33 8.90 -2.35
N LEU A 224 18.40 7.69 -1.77
CA LEU A 224 18.23 6.45 -2.54
C LEU A 224 16.85 6.42 -3.23
N CYS A 225 16.84 6.33 -4.56
CA CYS A 225 15.61 6.29 -5.36
C CYS A 225 15.36 4.88 -5.89
N TRP A 226 14.23 4.30 -5.51
CA TRP A 226 13.94 2.90 -5.77
C TRP A 226 12.44 2.62 -5.73
N GLN A 227 12.05 1.46 -6.23
CA GLN A 227 10.70 0.92 -6.13
C GLN A 227 10.73 -0.57 -5.78
N PRO A 228 9.71 -1.06 -5.05
CA PRO A 228 9.59 -2.46 -4.72
C PRO A 228 9.34 -3.31 -5.98
N GLY A 229 9.75 -4.58 -5.92
CA GLY A 229 9.54 -5.55 -6.98
C GLY A 229 10.55 -6.70 -6.89
N PRO A 230 10.27 -7.85 -7.51
CA PRO A 230 11.27 -8.88 -7.78
C PRO A 230 11.70 -8.82 -9.27
N PRO A 231 12.88 -8.27 -9.61
CA PRO A 231 13.89 -7.64 -8.75
C PRO A 231 13.52 -6.21 -8.35
N VAL A 232 14.12 -5.73 -7.26
CA VAL A 232 13.96 -4.35 -6.79
C VAL A 232 14.57 -3.43 -7.84
N GLN A 233 13.88 -2.37 -8.26
CA GLN A 233 14.45 -1.44 -9.21
C GLN A 233 15.04 -0.25 -8.47
N VAL A 234 16.30 0.06 -8.76
CA VAL A 234 17.05 1.12 -8.10
C VAL A 234 17.63 2.03 -9.16
N VAL A 235 17.45 3.34 -9.01
CA VAL A 235 17.99 4.30 -9.95
C VAL A 235 19.44 4.61 -9.60
N GLN A 236 20.33 4.52 -10.60
CA GLN A 236 21.71 4.95 -10.47
C GLN A 236 21.76 6.45 -10.17
N GLN A 237 22.56 6.83 -9.18
CA GLN A 237 22.82 8.22 -8.83
C GLN A 237 24.29 8.58 -9.02
N TRP A 238 24.56 9.89 -9.12
CA TRP A 238 25.90 10.44 -9.29
C TRP A 238 26.23 11.41 -8.16
N SER A 239 27.49 11.37 -7.72
CA SER A 239 28.05 12.37 -6.82
C SER A 239 27.96 13.74 -7.48
N TYR A 240 27.34 14.72 -6.83
CA TYR A 240 27.28 16.08 -7.39
C TYR A 240 28.68 16.70 -7.47
N LEU A 241 29.59 16.28 -6.58
CA LEU A 241 30.96 16.79 -6.49
C LEU A 241 31.87 16.12 -7.53
N SER A 242 31.93 14.79 -7.54
CA SER A 242 32.87 14.04 -8.38
C SER A 242 32.32 13.67 -9.76
N LYS A 243 31.01 13.80 -9.98
CA LYS A 243 30.29 13.37 -11.18
C LYS A 243 30.50 11.89 -11.51
N LYS A 244 30.68 11.06 -10.49
CA LYS A 244 30.83 9.60 -10.61
C LYS A 244 29.60 8.85 -10.10
N PRO A 245 29.29 7.66 -10.66
CA PRO A 245 28.25 6.78 -10.14
C PRO A 245 28.47 6.46 -8.65
N LEU A 246 27.42 6.57 -7.83
CA LEU A 246 27.45 6.33 -6.39
C LEU A 246 27.24 4.85 -6.04
N ILE A 247 26.30 4.18 -6.73
CA ILE A 247 26.03 2.76 -6.56
C ILE A 247 27.16 1.96 -7.23
N THR A 248 27.82 1.11 -6.45
CA THR A 248 29.05 0.41 -6.88
C THR A 248 28.85 -1.09 -7.11
N THR A 249 27.86 -1.70 -6.46
CA THR A 249 27.51 -3.12 -6.61
C THR A 249 26.05 -3.32 -6.25
N ILE A 250 25.44 -4.31 -6.88
CA ILE A 250 24.06 -4.74 -6.66
C ILE A 250 24.03 -6.27 -6.52
N SER A 251 23.06 -6.79 -5.76
CA SER A 251 22.77 -8.23 -5.76
C SER A 251 22.03 -8.64 -7.04
N LYS A 252 21.86 -9.96 -7.25
CA LYS A 252 21.03 -10.50 -8.35
C LYS A 252 19.54 -10.12 -8.23
N ASP A 253 19.12 -9.68 -7.05
CA ASP A 253 17.73 -9.35 -6.73
C ASP A 253 17.43 -7.86 -6.96
N VAL A 254 18.37 -7.14 -7.59
CA VAL A 254 18.26 -5.71 -7.93
C VAL A 254 18.48 -5.50 -9.43
N SER A 255 17.64 -4.64 -10.01
CA SER A 255 17.79 -4.08 -11.34
C SER A 255 18.21 -2.61 -11.22
N LEU A 256 19.44 -2.31 -11.65
CA LEU A 256 19.96 -0.96 -11.65
C LEU A 256 19.54 -0.21 -12.92
N LEU A 257 18.72 0.83 -12.74
CA LEU A 257 18.24 1.70 -13.80
C LEU A 257 19.21 2.86 -13.98
N THR A 258 19.86 2.94 -15.14
CA THR A 258 20.84 4.00 -15.43
C THR A 258 20.18 5.09 -16.28
N PRO A 259 20.04 6.33 -15.78
CA PRO A 259 19.62 7.48 -16.57
C PRO A 259 20.49 7.65 -17.83
N PRO A 260 19.89 7.94 -19.00
CA PRO A 260 20.62 8.24 -20.21
C PRO A 260 21.57 9.42 -20.06
N GLU A 261 22.61 9.47 -20.91
CA GLU A 261 23.52 10.62 -20.96
C GLU A 261 22.75 11.93 -21.17
N GLY A 262 23.10 12.96 -20.40
CA GLY A 262 22.36 14.24 -20.37
C GLY A 262 21.26 14.32 -19.30
N MET A 263 20.72 13.17 -18.85
CA MET A 263 19.79 13.10 -17.72
C MET A 263 20.47 12.68 -16.41
N GLN A 264 21.79 12.44 -16.40
CA GLN A 264 22.56 11.94 -15.25
C GLN A 264 22.91 13.02 -14.21
N TYR A 265 22.89 14.30 -14.60
CA TYR A 265 23.24 15.42 -13.74
C TYR A 265 22.07 16.39 -13.59
N LEU A 266 21.93 17.00 -12.41
CA LEU A 266 20.91 18.01 -12.12
C LEU A 266 21.06 19.25 -13.00
N SER A 267 22.31 19.61 -13.33
CA SER A 267 22.64 20.76 -14.18
C SER A 267 23.12 20.31 -15.54
N THR A 268 22.51 20.87 -16.58
CA THR A 268 22.88 20.73 -17.98
C THR A 268 23.45 22.05 -18.51
N LYS A 269 23.93 22.06 -19.76
CA LYS A 269 24.34 23.31 -20.43
C LYS A 269 23.18 24.30 -20.57
N ASP A 270 21.95 23.80 -20.55
CA ASP A 270 20.73 24.56 -20.82
C ASP A 270 19.98 24.95 -19.53
N GLY A 271 20.51 24.60 -18.35
CA GLY A 271 19.93 24.90 -17.05
C GLY A 271 19.74 23.66 -16.16
N GLU A 272 19.06 23.86 -15.04
CA GLU A 272 18.67 22.79 -14.12
C GLU A 272 17.47 22.02 -14.64
N ILE A 273 17.41 20.72 -14.34
CA ILE A 273 16.34 19.83 -14.77
C ILE A 273 15.71 19.11 -13.58
N LYS A 274 14.40 18.86 -13.67
CA LYS A 274 13.73 17.82 -12.89
C LYS A 274 13.65 16.55 -13.71
N ARG A 275 13.74 15.40 -13.06
CA ARG A 275 13.70 14.08 -13.71
C ARG A 275 13.04 13.04 -12.82
N TRP A 276 12.47 12.03 -13.46
CA TRP A 276 11.88 10.88 -12.79
C TRP A 276 11.89 9.66 -13.70
N TYR A 277 11.55 8.51 -13.14
CA TYR A 277 11.42 7.26 -13.89
C TYR A 277 9.95 6.87 -13.98
N ALA A 278 9.44 6.70 -15.20
CA ALA A 278 8.09 6.20 -15.43
C ALA A 278 8.14 4.67 -15.63
N SER A 279 7.80 3.94 -14.56
CA SER A 279 7.88 2.48 -14.48
C SER A 279 7.05 1.77 -15.56
N ASP A 280 5.85 2.27 -15.84
CA ASP A 280 4.88 1.63 -16.72
C ASP A 280 5.38 1.54 -18.17
N GLU A 281 6.14 2.55 -18.61
CA GLU A 281 6.69 2.64 -19.96
C GLU A 281 8.19 2.32 -20.00
N ASN A 282 8.84 2.12 -18.84
CA ASN A 282 10.27 1.85 -18.71
C ASN A 282 11.15 2.94 -19.35
N VAL A 283 10.85 4.19 -19.00
CA VAL A 283 11.47 5.41 -19.55
C VAL A 283 11.89 6.38 -18.46
N PHE A 284 12.94 7.16 -18.71
CA PHE A 284 13.26 8.36 -17.94
C PHE A 284 12.63 9.58 -18.60
N VAL A 285 12.08 10.46 -17.77
CA VAL A 285 11.51 11.73 -18.22
C VAL A 285 12.30 12.87 -17.58
N SER A 286 12.56 13.93 -18.35
CA SER A 286 13.18 15.16 -17.87
C SER A 286 12.44 16.39 -18.38
N VAL A 287 12.50 17.45 -17.58
CA VAL A 287 11.89 18.75 -17.86
C VAL A 287 12.77 19.85 -17.26
N PRO A 288 12.86 21.04 -17.88
CA PRO A 288 13.50 22.19 -17.26
C PRO A 288 12.91 22.47 -15.87
N LEU A 289 13.76 22.77 -14.89
CA LEU A 289 13.34 23.11 -13.54
C LEU A 289 12.41 24.34 -13.55
N GLU A 290 12.82 25.37 -14.27
CA GLU A 290 12.10 26.63 -14.31
C GLU A 290 12.08 27.22 -15.72
N LEU A 291 11.03 27.98 -15.99
CA LEU A 291 10.93 28.90 -17.12
C LEU A 291 10.65 30.29 -16.55
N ASP A 292 11.55 31.22 -16.84
CA ASP A 292 11.43 32.62 -16.43
C ASP A 292 11.37 33.56 -17.63
N ALA A 293 10.52 34.56 -17.54
CA ALA A 293 10.51 35.66 -18.49
C ALA A 293 11.81 36.48 -18.33
N LEU A 294 12.61 36.53 -19.40
CA LEU A 294 13.85 37.31 -19.45
C LEU A 294 13.66 38.57 -20.30
N PRO A 295 14.29 39.70 -19.93
CA PRO A 295 14.27 40.91 -20.74
C PRO A 295 14.65 40.64 -22.21
N PRO A 296 13.94 41.23 -23.20
CA PRO A 296 12.96 42.30 -23.09
C PRO A 296 11.50 41.84 -22.86
N HIS A 297 11.25 40.54 -22.65
CA HIS A 297 9.91 40.00 -22.48
C HIS A 297 9.45 40.12 -21.03
N GLU A 298 8.23 40.61 -20.82
CA GLU A 298 7.61 40.72 -19.48
C GLU A 298 6.87 39.43 -19.07
N THR A 299 6.50 38.59 -20.05
CA THR A 299 5.74 37.35 -19.86
C THR A 299 6.37 36.18 -20.62
N LEU A 300 5.90 34.96 -20.31
CA LEU A 300 6.20 33.71 -21.01
C LEU A 300 5.33 33.51 -22.26
N ASP A 301 4.67 34.55 -22.78
CA ASP A 301 3.79 34.42 -23.92
C ASP A 301 4.54 33.91 -25.17
N GLY A 302 3.96 32.90 -25.81
CA GLY A 302 4.59 32.23 -26.97
C GLY A 302 5.74 31.29 -26.61
N LYS A 303 6.06 31.11 -25.32
CA LYS A 303 7.01 30.09 -24.87
C LYS A 303 6.34 28.72 -24.75
N THR A 304 7.18 27.70 -24.73
CA THR A 304 6.77 26.31 -24.59
C THR A 304 7.61 25.62 -23.53
N LEU A 305 7.00 24.74 -22.76
CA LEU A 305 7.69 23.79 -21.91
C LEU A 305 8.03 22.53 -22.72
N SER A 306 9.30 22.15 -22.74
CA SER A 306 9.78 20.95 -23.43
C SER A 306 10.01 19.84 -22.41
N ILE A 307 9.37 18.69 -22.64
CA ILE A 307 9.44 17.51 -21.79
C ILE A 307 10.05 16.40 -22.63
N THR A 308 11.15 15.82 -22.17
CA THR A 308 11.90 14.81 -22.91
C THR A 308 11.75 13.47 -22.23
N GLU A 309 11.39 12.46 -23.00
CA GLU A 309 11.30 11.08 -22.55
C GLU A 309 12.30 10.22 -23.31
N GLN A 310 12.99 9.32 -22.61
CA GLN A 310 13.97 8.43 -23.21
C GLN A 310 13.94 7.05 -22.55
N GLY A 311 13.77 6.01 -23.39
CA GLY A 311 13.78 4.61 -22.95
C GLY A 311 15.17 4.12 -22.55
N ILE A 312 15.17 3.11 -21.66
CA ILE A 312 16.40 2.51 -21.12
C ILE A 312 17.09 1.56 -22.11
N SER A 313 16.34 1.02 -23.08
CA SER A 313 16.90 0.08 -24.05
C SER A 313 17.88 0.74 -25.02
N SER A 314 18.98 0.05 -25.32
CA SER A 314 20.00 0.54 -26.25
C SER A 314 19.39 0.84 -27.63
N GLY A 315 19.60 2.07 -28.12
CA GLY A 315 19.04 2.55 -29.39
C GLY A 315 17.68 3.23 -29.28
N SER A 316 17.10 3.35 -28.08
CA SER A 316 15.88 4.15 -27.85
C SER A 316 16.11 5.60 -28.28
N LYS A 317 15.21 6.13 -29.11
CA LYS A 317 15.23 7.54 -29.49
C LYS A 317 14.48 8.36 -28.44
N ALA A 318 15.04 9.49 -28.06
CA ALA A 318 14.35 10.45 -27.23
C ALA A 318 13.10 10.98 -27.95
N GLN A 319 12.01 11.11 -27.21
CA GLN A 319 10.78 11.75 -27.64
C GLN A 319 10.63 13.07 -26.88
N THR A 320 10.11 14.10 -27.55
CA THR A 320 9.91 15.40 -26.91
C THR A 320 8.46 15.82 -27.08
N LEU A 321 7.81 16.08 -25.95
CA LEU A 321 6.51 16.74 -25.89
C LEU A 321 6.75 18.23 -25.63
N THR A 322 6.24 19.06 -26.53
CA THR A 322 6.31 20.52 -26.41
C THR A 322 4.92 21.07 -26.09
N VAL A 323 4.77 21.73 -24.95
CA VAL A 323 3.48 22.25 -24.49
C VAL A 323 3.53 23.77 -24.40
N PRO A 324 2.60 24.49 -25.05
CA PRO A 324 2.48 25.94 -24.90
C PRO A 324 2.26 26.36 -23.45
N VAL A 325 2.96 27.40 -23.00
CA VAL A 325 2.79 27.98 -21.66
C VAL A 325 1.48 28.80 -21.62
N PRO A 326 0.69 28.74 -20.52
CA PRO A 326 -0.47 29.60 -20.36
C PRO A 326 -0.11 31.09 -20.45
N SER A 327 -0.97 31.86 -21.10
CA SER A 327 -0.73 33.29 -21.34
C SER A 327 -0.69 34.10 -20.06
N GLY A 328 0.14 35.14 -20.02
CA GLY A 328 0.23 36.09 -18.91
C GLY A 328 1.06 35.62 -17.71
N LEU A 329 1.59 34.39 -17.73
CA LEU A 329 2.50 33.92 -16.70
C LEU A 329 3.89 34.54 -16.88
N THR A 330 4.56 34.83 -15.78
CA THR A 330 5.94 35.36 -15.80
C THR A 330 6.99 34.32 -15.43
N GLN A 331 6.59 33.34 -14.64
CA GLN A 331 7.44 32.26 -14.15
C GLN A 331 6.63 30.98 -14.00
N ILE A 332 7.24 29.86 -14.37
CA ILE A 332 6.80 28.50 -14.07
C ILE A 332 7.97 27.80 -13.40
N VAL A 333 7.74 27.17 -12.25
CA VAL A 333 8.71 26.30 -11.59
C VAL A 333 8.11 24.92 -11.39
N VAL A 334 8.80 23.89 -11.88
CA VAL A 334 8.39 22.50 -11.75
C VAL A 334 8.68 22.02 -10.34
N VAL A 335 7.63 21.61 -9.64
CA VAL A 335 7.73 21.13 -8.25
C VAL A 335 7.58 19.62 -8.13
N TYR A 336 6.88 18.97 -9.07
CA TYR A 336 6.70 17.52 -9.06
C TYR A 336 6.36 16.95 -10.44
N GLY A 337 6.76 15.71 -10.73
CA GLY A 337 6.49 15.03 -12.00
C GLY A 337 6.36 13.52 -11.80
N SER A 338 5.43 12.91 -12.55
CA SER A 338 5.17 11.46 -12.49
C SER A 338 4.55 10.97 -13.80
N GLY A 339 4.83 9.72 -14.17
CA GLY A 339 4.33 9.07 -15.38
C GLY A 339 5.04 9.50 -16.68
N SER A 340 4.59 8.97 -17.81
CA SER A 340 5.20 9.19 -19.14
C SER A 340 4.56 10.38 -19.87
N ILE A 341 5.08 10.73 -21.05
CA ILE A 341 4.43 11.71 -21.94
C ILE A 341 3.11 11.18 -22.54
N THR A 342 2.87 9.87 -22.45
CA THR A 342 1.62 9.22 -22.90
C THR A 342 0.59 9.12 -21.80
N ASN A 343 1.02 9.04 -20.53
CA ASN A 343 0.15 8.94 -19.37
C ASN A 343 0.88 9.45 -18.11
N GLY A 344 0.81 10.76 -17.87
CA GLY A 344 1.53 11.37 -16.75
C GLY A 344 1.08 12.78 -16.45
N PHE A 345 1.76 13.42 -15.51
CA PHE A 345 1.53 14.83 -15.20
C PHE A 345 2.76 15.51 -14.63
N ILE A 346 2.75 16.85 -14.68
CA ILE A 346 3.71 17.72 -14.02
C ILE A 346 2.93 18.72 -13.18
N LEU A 347 3.28 18.86 -11.91
CA LEU A 347 2.80 19.92 -11.05
C LEU A 347 3.81 21.07 -11.07
N VAL A 348 3.31 22.28 -11.27
CA VAL A 348 4.12 23.49 -11.28
C VAL A 348 3.55 24.54 -10.34
N GLU A 349 4.45 25.30 -9.74
CA GLU A 349 4.14 26.60 -9.16
C GLU A 349 4.27 27.66 -10.25
N THR A 350 3.31 28.58 -10.31
CA THR A 350 3.33 29.70 -11.25
C THR A 350 3.29 31.00 -10.49
N ARG A 351 4.04 32.00 -11.00
CA ARG A 351 4.06 33.34 -10.43
C ARG A 351 3.78 34.39 -11.49
N ASP A 352 3.07 35.43 -11.08
CA ASP A 352 2.91 36.67 -11.83
C ASP A 352 3.73 37.77 -11.13
N LYS A 353 4.91 38.05 -11.69
CA LYS A 353 5.86 39.07 -11.24
C LYS A 353 5.49 40.46 -11.74
N VAL A 354 4.53 40.61 -12.67
CA VAL A 354 4.07 41.91 -13.19
C VAL A 354 3.05 42.53 -12.24
N VAL A 355 2.14 41.72 -11.68
CA VAL A 355 1.13 42.20 -10.73
C VAL A 355 1.68 42.13 -9.30
N ALA A 356 1.96 43.29 -8.71
CA ALA A 356 2.35 43.39 -7.31
C ALA A 356 1.29 42.74 -6.40
N ASN A 357 1.69 41.71 -5.65
CA ASN A 357 0.84 40.87 -4.76
C ASN A 357 -0.07 39.83 -5.45
N ALA A 358 0.20 39.42 -6.69
CA ALA A 358 -0.46 38.24 -7.24
C ALA A 358 -0.13 37.00 -6.37
N ALA A 359 -1.16 36.20 -6.08
CA ALA A 359 -0.96 34.96 -5.34
C ALA A 359 -0.28 33.92 -6.25
N ASP A 360 0.76 33.26 -5.73
CA ASP A 360 1.32 32.09 -6.37
C ASP A 360 0.23 31.03 -6.54
N SER A 361 0.20 30.37 -7.68
CA SER A 361 -0.85 29.40 -7.99
C SER A 361 -0.28 28.09 -8.51
N LEU A 362 -0.96 27.00 -8.17
CA LEU A 362 -0.61 25.65 -8.64
C LEU A 362 -1.33 25.33 -9.92
N TRP A 363 -0.57 24.77 -10.85
CA TRP A 363 -1.09 24.28 -12.12
C TRP A 363 -0.62 22.85 -12.36
N LEU A 364 -1.52 22.04 -12.91
CA LEU A 364 -1.25 20.68 -13.33
C LEU A 364 -1.19 20.65 -14.85
N LEU A 365 -0.04 20.24 -15.40
CA LEU A 365 0.07 19.84 -16.79
C LEU A 365 -0.24 18.35 -16.88
N ARG A 366 -1.38 17.99 -17.49
CA ARG A 366 -1.69 16.60 -17.83
C ARG A 366 -1.08 16.22 -19.15
N MET A 367 -0.42 15.08 -19.19
CA MET A 367 0.14 14.47 -20.38
C MET A 367 -0.68 13.23 -20.72
N ASN A 368 -1.29 13.23 -21.90
CA ASN A 368 -2.13 12.13 -22.37
C ASN A 368 -1.93 11.93 -23.86
N ASN A 369 -1.54 10.71 -24.25
CA ASN A 369 -1.33 10.31 -25.64
C ASN A 369 -0.43 11.28 -26.42
N GLY A 370 0.66 11.78 -25.79
CA GLY A 370 1.58 12.71 -26.43
C GLY A 370 1.04 14.13 -26.62
N THR A 371 0.01 14.51 -25.85
CA THR A 371 -0.52 15.88 -25.80
C THR A 371 -0.50 16.40 -24.37
N GLY A 372 -0.32 17.72 -24.21
CA GLY A 372 -0.27 18.38 -22.92
C GLY A 372 -1.43 19.36 -22.73
N SER A 373 -2.10 19.32 -21.58
CA SER A 373 -3.14 20.29 -21.22
C SER A 373 -2.93 20.85 -19.80
N TRP A 374 -2.93 22.16 -19.68
CA TRP A 374 -2.81 22.87 -18.41
C TRP A 374 -4.16 23.00 -17.71
N VAL A 375 -4.18 22.74 -16.41
CA VAL A 375 -5.35 22.98 -15.56
C VAL A 375 -4.91 23.64 -14.27
N ARG A 376 -5.52 24.78 -13.93
CA ARG A 376 -5.24 25.49 -12.67
C ARG A 376 -5.89 24.76 -11.50
N CYS A 377 -5.09 24.45 -10.47
CA CYS A 377 -5.52 23.75 -9.25
C CYS A 377 -5.96 24.70 -8.13
N GLY A 378 -5.57 25.97 -8.19
CA GLY A 378 -5.94 27.00 -7.21
C GLY A 378 -4.76 27.81 -6.72
N ASP A 379 -5.04 28.74 -5.79
CA ASP A 379 -4.04 29.63 -5.21
C ASP A 379 -3.40 29.03 -3.96
N LEU A 380 -2.13 29.35 -3.74
CA LEU A 380 -1.33 28.87 -2.61
C LEU A 380 -1.47 29.69 -1.33
N SER A 381 -2.43 30.63 -1.28
CA SER A 381 -2.68 31.47 -0.10
C SER A 381 -2.96 30.65 1.17
N ALA A 382 -3.56 29.45 1.02
CA ALA A 382 -3.80 28.52 2.12
C ALA A 382 -2.50 27.96 2.76
N PHE A 383 -1.38 27.98 2.04
CA PHE A 383 -0.08 27.41 2.41
C PHE A 383 0.99 28.46 2.72
N GLY A 384 0.58 29.72 2.92
CA GLY A 384 1.51 30.82 3.21
C GLY A 384 2.19 31.42 1.97
N GLY A 385 1.73 31.06 0.76
CA GLY A 385 2.31 31.49 -0.51
C GLY A 385 3.05 30.34 -1.20
N SER A 386 4.06 30.68 -2.01
CA SER A 386 5.01 29.79 -2.69
C SER A 386 5.32 28.49 -1.95
N LEU A 387 5.50 27.38 -2.67
CA LEU A 387 5.99 26.09 -2.16
C LEU A 387 7.52 25.99 -2.07
N ILE A 388 8.25 26.92 -2.70
CA ILE A 388 9.72 26.93 -2.80
C ILE A 388 10.46 27.88 -1.81
N PRO A 389 9.87 28.55 -0.80
CA PRO A 389 10.63 29.41 0.10
C PRO A 389 11.35 28.57 1.17
N ASP A 390 12.68 28.73 1.25
CA ASP A 390 13.61 28.25 2.29
C ASP A 390 13.70 26.72 2.54
N GLN A 391 12.69 25.94 2.17
CA GLN A 391 12.64 24.47 2.28
C GLN A 391 11.98 23.84 1.05
N SER A 392 12.52 22.72 0.59
CA SER A 392 11.93 21.97 -0.54
C SER A 392 10.59 21.33 -0.11
N PRO A 393 9.53 21.45 -0.93
CA PRO A 393 8.25 20.82 -0.65
C PRO A 393 8.39 19.29 -0.64
N SER A 394 7.58 18.63 0.20
CA SER A 394 7.56 17.17 0.30
C SER A 394 6.27 16.62 -0.30
N PHE A 395 6.36 15.49 -1.02
CA PHE A 395 5.25 14.94 -1.81
C PHE A 395 5.07 13.45 -1.55
N ALA A 396 3.83 12.97 -1.61
CA ALA A 396 3.52 11.54 -1.65
C ALA A 396 2.30 11.28 -2.52
N ARG A 397 2.33 10.17 -3.27
CA ARG A 397 1.29 9.83 -4.23
C ARG A 397 0.60 8.53 -3.83
N VAL A 398 -0.70 8.62 -3.52
CA VAL A 398 -1.56 7.48 -3.21
C VAL A 398 -2.62 7.35 -4.29
N GLY A 399 -2.37 6.47 -5.26
CA GLY A 399 -3.24 6.34 -6.44
C GLY A 399 -3.25 7.62 -7.28
N SER A 400 -4.41 8.28 -7.39
CA SER A 400 -4.54 9.58 -8.07
C SER A 400 -4.33 10.77 -7.14
N LEU A 401 -4.29 10.56 -5.82
CA LEU A 401 -4.14 11.61 -4.83
C LEU A 401 -2.67 11.97 -4.66
N LEU A 402 -2.33 13.22 -4.95
CA LEU A 402 -1.02 13.80 -4.67
C LEU A 402 -1.11 14.66 -3.41
N TYR A 403 -0.51 14.18 -2.34
CA TYR A 403 -0.34 14.91 -1.10
C TYR A 403 0.94 15.73 -1.14
N PHE A 404 0.90 16.92 -0.57
CA PHE A 404 2.07 17.78 -0.47
C PHE A 404 2.05 18.59 0.82
N THR A 405 3.21 18.72 1.45
CA THR A 405 3.41 19.65 2.56
C THR A 405 4.25 20.83 2.09
N HIS A 406 3.93 21.97 2.69
CA HIS A 406 4.76 23.17 2.65
C HIS A 406 4.49 23.93 3.94
N SER A 407 5.54 24.33 4.66
CA SER A 407 5.49 24.85 6.04
C SER A 407 5.06 23.82 7.12
N HIS A 408 4.82 24.29 8.35
CA HIS A 408 4.99 23.50 9.59
C HIS A 408 3.79 22.65 10.03
N THR A 409 2.61 22.79 9.42
CA THR A 409 1.38 22.15 9.96
C THR A 409 0.33 21.83 8.92
N LYS A 410 0.61 22.07 7.63
CA LYS A 410 -0.40 21.94 6.59
C LYS A 410 0.01 20.96 5.50
N ILE A 411 -0.95 20.11 5.15
CA ILE A 411 -0.88 19.24 3.99
C ILE A 411 -2.04 19.58 3.05
N GLY A 412 -1.71 19.69 1.77
CA GLY A 412 -2.64 19.81 0.67
C GLY A 412 -2.77 18.49 -0.06
N CYS A 413 -3.89 18.32 -0.76
CA CYS A 413 -4.13 17.18 -1.63
C CYS A 413 -4.75 17.63 -2.95
N ILE A 414 -4.24 17.09 -4.05
CA ILE A 414 -4.80 17.25 -5.39
C ILE A 414 -5.16 15.87 -5.92
N ASP A 415 -6.42 15.68 -6.35
CA ASP A 415 -6.77 14.54 -7.18
C ASP A 415 -6.34 14.80 -8.62
N THR A 416 -5.22 14.19 -9.01
CA THR A 416 -4.59 14.38 -10.32
C THR A 416 -5.43 13.84 -11.47
N ALA A 417 -6.39 12.96 -11.20
CA ALA A 417 -7.29 12.37 -12.19
C ALA A 417 -8.60 13.17 -12.38
N ALA A 418 -9.00 14.03 -11.43
CA ALA A 418 -10.26 14.77 -11.47
C ALA A 418 -10.35 15.72 -12.67
N ALA A 419 -11.43 15.73 -13.46
CA ALA A 419 -11.53 16.60 -14.65
C ALA A 419 -11.17 18.08 -14.39
N SER A 420 -11.51 18.60 -13.20
CA SER A 420 -11.09 19.90 -12.69
C SER A 420 -10.41 19.70 -11.33
N PRO A 421 -9.10 19.45 -11.29
CA PRO A 421 -8.36 19.26 -10.05
C PRO A 421 -8.39 20.56 -9.24
N SER A 422 -8.51 20.45 -7.93
CA SER A 422 -8.41 21.56 -7.01
C SER A 422 -7.64 21.16 -5.78
N VAL A 423 -6.93 22.11 -5.17
CA VAL A 423 -6.28 21.88 -3.88
C VAL A 423 -7.33 21.72 -2.79
N THR A 424 -7.29 20.59 -2.08
CA THR A 424 -8.12 20.29 -0.92
C THR A 424 -7.26 20.19 0.34
N VAL A 425 -7.88 20.41 1.50
CA VAL A 425 -7.22 20.36 2.81
C VAL A 425 -7.82 19.19 3.60
N PRO A 426 -7.16 18.02 3.66
CA PRO A 426 -7.67 16.86 4.38
C PRO A 426 -7.63 17.12 5.90
N GLU A 427 -8.79 17.43 6.50
CA GLU A 427 -8.91 17.94 7.87
C GLU A 427 -8.34 17.00 8.93
N ASN A 428 -8.57 15.69 8.80
CA ASN A 428 -8.08 14.70 9.76
C ASN A 428 -6.56 14.60 9.75
N ILE A 429 -5.94 14.62 8.57
CA ILE A 429 -4.47 14.59 8.44
C ILE A 429 -3.87 15.90 8.97
N ASN A 430 -4.49 17.04 8.68
CA ASN A 430 -4.04 18.33 9.22
C ASN A 430 -4.17 18.40 10.76
N THR A 431 -5.19 17.76 11.32
CA THR A 431 -5.36 17.60 12.78
C THR A 431 -4.24 16.75 13.36
N LEU A 432 -3.87 15.65 12.70
CA LEU A 432 -2.72 14.84 13.06
C LEU A 432 -1.42 15.65 13.00
N LEU A 433 -1.13 16.35 11.90
CA LEU A 433 0.07 17.17 11.76
C LEU A 433 0.18 18.25 12.85
N THR A 434 -0.94 18.90 13.17
CA THR A 434 -0.99 19.89 14.26
C THR A 434 -0.67 19.25 15.61
N LYS A 435 -1.13 18.01 15.86
CA LYS A 435 -0.79 17.26 17.06
C LYS A 435 0.69 16.92 17.10
N LEU A 436 1.23 16.34 16.02
CA LEU A 436 2.64 15.97 15.91
C LEU A 436 3.56 17.18 16.09
N PHE A 437 3.22 18.32 15.49
CA PHE A 437 3.94 19.58 15.69
C PHE A 437 4.02 20.01 17.17
N ARG A 438 2.93 19.85 17.93
CA ARG A 438 2.90 20.18 19.36
C ARG A 438 3.68 19.19 20.22
N GLU A 439 3.75 17.94 19.81
CA GLU A 439 4.41 16.85 20.55
C GLU A 439 5.90 16.69 20.16
N GLY A 440 6.31 17.21 19.00
CA GLY A 440 7.67 17.17 18.49
C GLY A 440 8.63 18.19 19.13
N PRO A 441 9.81 18.41 18.53
CA PRO A 441 10.84 19.29 19.06
C PRO A 441 10.37 20.74 19.24
N GLN A 442 10.57 21.28 20.43
CA GLN A 442 10.21 22.68 20.75
C GLN A 442 11.37 23.67 20.54
N ASN A 443 12.56 23.17 20.24
CA ASN A 443 13.80 23.95 20.10
C ASN A 443 14.31 24.00 18.65
N ALA A 444 13.45 23.79 17.65
CA ALA A 444 13.83 23.87 16.26
C ALA A 444 14.23 25.31 15.88
N GLU A 445 15.43 25.48 15.33
CA GLU A 445 15.95 26.79 14.88
C GLU A 445 15.31 27.25 13.56
N SER A 446 14.61 26.34 12.86
CA SER A 446 13.97 26.59 11.58
C SER A 446 12.61 25.91 11.50
N SER A 447 11.93 26.11 10.38
CA SER A 447 10.62 25.54 10.14
C SER A 447 10.66 24.02 10.09
N LEU A 448 9.89 23.35 10.96
CA LEU A 448 9.84 21.89 10.94
C LEU A 448 8.67 21.42 10.07
N GLN A 449 9.01 20.91 8.88
CA GLN A 449 8.07 20.35 7.91
C GLN A 449 8.03 18.83 7.99
N ALA A 450 6.83 18.24 7.85
CA ALA A 450 6.67 16.80 7.73
C ALA A 450 7.15 16.29 6.37
N GLN A 451 7.93 15.20 6.35
CA GLN A 451 8.30 14.52 5.11
C GLN A 451 7.23 13.49 4.75
N LEU A 452 6.96 13.36 3.46
CA LEU A 452 5.92 12.50 2.93
C LEU A 452 6.53 11.37 2.10
N ALA A 453 5.95 10.18 2.22
CA ALA A 453 6.20 9.06 1.34
C ALA A 453 4.92 8.25 1.14
N SER A 454 4.95 7.25 0.26
CA SER A 454 3.80 6.38 0.04
C SER A 454 4.24 5.01 -0.46
N ASP A 455 3.57 3.97 0.01
CA ASP A 455 3.70 2.62 -0.55
C ASP A 455 2.39 1.85 -0.38
N ASN A 456 2.09 0.95 -1.32
CA ASN A 456 0.92 0.07 -1.28
C ASN A 456 -0.40 0.77 -0.86
N GLY A 457 -0.67 1.93 -1.47
CA GLY A 457 -1.91 2.67 -1.24
C GLY A 457 -1.98 3.38 0.12
N THR A 458 -0.86 3.49 0.84
CA THR A 458 -0.79 4.09 2.18
C THR A 458 0.08 5.34 2.16
N LEU A 459 -0.39 6.41 2.80
CA LEU A 459 0.39 7.61 3.02
C LEU A 459 1.29 7.39 4.24
N ILE A 460 2.58 7.69 4.09
CA ILE A 460 3.53 7.74 5.20
C ILE A 460 3.85 9.21 5.48
N ILE A 461 3.76 9.57 6.76
CA ILE A 461 4.12 10.89 7.27
C ILE A 461 5.27 10.72 8.25
N GLU A 462 6.43 11.29 7.93
CA GLU A 462 7.54 11.41 8.86
C GLU A 462 7.45 12.71 9.64
N TYR A 463 7.62 12.62 10.96
CA TYR A 463 7.77 13.76 11.83
C TYR A 463 8.67 13.38 13.01
N PRO A 464 9.63 14.22 13.44
CA PRO A 464 10.48 13.85 14.57
C PRO A 464 9.74 13.94 15.90
N ASP A 465 10.13 13.09 16.84
CA ASP A 465 9.70 13.15 18.24
C ASP A 465 10.42 14.29 19.00
N ALA A 466 10.08 14.48 20.28
CA ALA A 466 10.70 15.52 21.10
C ALA A 466 12.24 15.40 21.25
N ASN A 467 12.81 14.22 20.99
CA ASN A 467 14.25 13.93 21.07
C ASN A 467 14.96 14.00 19.72
N TRP A 468 14.26 14.40 18.66
CA TRP A 468 14.74 14.40 17.27
C TRP A 468 14.90 13.00 16.64
N ASP A 469 14.28 11.97 17.22
CA ASP A 469 14.19 10.66 16.60
C ASP A 469 13.04 10.63 15.58
N SER A 470 13.23 9.97 14.43
CA SER A 470 12.22 9.95 13.37
C SER A 470 11.04 9.03 13.71
N LEU A 471 9.82 9.57 13.59
CA LEU A 471 8.57 8.79 13.66
C LEU A 471 7.89 8.78 12.30
N TYR A 472 7.57 7.58 11.80
CA TYR A 472 6.87 7.37 10.54
C TYR A 472 5.48 6.83 10.80
N TYR A 473 4.45 7.57 10.42
CA TYR A 473 3.06 7.20 10.61
C TYR A 473 2.48 6.66 9.31
N ALA A 474 1.96 5.43 9.34
CA ALA A 474 1.14 4.90 8.26
C ALA A 474 -0.29 5.42 8.44
N VAL A 475 -0.80 6.13 7.43
CA VAL A 475 -2.07 6.83 7.46
C VAL A 475 -2.92 6.41 6.27
N ASP A 476 -4.19 6.10 6.52
CA ASP A 476 -5.14 5.81 5.45
C ASP A 476 -5.67 7.09 4.78
N ALA A 477 -6.43 6.93 3.69
CA ALA A 477 -7.01 8.07 2.96
C ALA A 477 -7.96 8.95 3.81
N SER A 478 -8.49 8.42 4.94
CA SER A 478 -9.34 9.16 5.86
C SER A 478 -8.55 9.99 6.88
N GLY A 479 -7.22 9.80 6.95
CA GLY A 479 -6.36 10.41 7.96
C GLY A 479 -6.26 9.63 9.27
N THR A 480 -6.71 8.36 9.27
CA THR A 480 -6.59 7.49 10.45
C THR A 480 -5.20 6.86 10.48
N VAL A 481 -4.54 6.94 11.64
CA VAL A 481 -3.25 6.27 11.88
C VAL A 481 -3.49 4.77 12.02
N LEU A 482 -2.83 3.97 11.18
CA LEU A 482 -2.89 2.51 11.18
C LEU A 482 -1.80 1.90 12.06
N GLY A 483 -0.66 2.58 12.15
CA GLY A 483 0.50 2.21 12.98
C GLY A 483 1.62 3.22 12.79
N ASN A 484 2.70 3.07 13.54
CA ASN A 484 3.89 3.88 13.36
C ASN A 484 5.19 3.08 13.52
N LEU A 485 6.27 3.63 12.97
CA LEU A 485 7.65 3.23 13.25
C LEU A 485 8.34 4.34 14.02
N HIS A 486 9.05 3.95 15.07
CA HIS A 486 10.00 4.81 15.77
C HIS A 486 11.40 4.35 15.44
N ILE A 487 12.23 5.29 15.01
CA ILE A 487 13.61 5.01 14.60
C ILE A 487 14.54 5.84 15.46
N ASP A 488 15.33 5.12 16.25
CA ASP A 488 16.40 5.69 17.04
C ASP A 488 17.76 5.23 16.48
N LYS A 489 18.85 5.65 17.11
CA LYS A 489 20.23 5.35 16.69
C LYS A 489 20.61 3.86 16.76
N THR A 490 19.75 3.01 17.29
CA THR A 490 20.03 1.60 17.61
C THR A 490 19.00 0.62 17.05
N SER A 491 17.81 1.09 16.72
CA SER A 491 16.71 0.24 16.28
C SER A 491 15.63 0.95 15.46
N ILE A 492 14.91 0.15 14.67
CA ILE A 492 13.61 0.48 14.10
C ILE A 492 12.58 -0.35 14.86
N THR A 493 11.63 0.31 15.51
CA THR A 493 10.60 -0.33 16.32
C THR A 493 9.21 -0.01 15.79
N SER A 494 8.38 -1.04 15.64
CA SER A 494 6.99 -0.92 15.18
C SER A 494 5.99 -0.78 16.33
N PHE A 495 4.95 0.02 16.10
CA PHE A 495 3.82 0.19 17.02
C PHE A 495 2.50 0.15 16.25
N ASP A 496 1.47 -0.44 16.87
CA ASP A 496 0.11 -0.40 16.33
C ASP A 496 -0.55 0.97 16.56
N ALA A 497 -1.75 1.18 15.98
CA ALA A 497 -2.53 2.41 16.15
C ALA A 497 -2.84 2.80 17.61
N LYS A 498 -2.73 1.86 18.56
CA LYS A 498 -2.97 2.09 20.00
C LYS A 498 -1.68 2.35 20.77
N GLY A 499 -0.53 2.38 20.08
CA GLY A 499 0.78 2.58 20.68
C GLY A 499 1.34 1.32 21.35
N LYS A 500 0.79 0.13 21.07
CA LYS A 500 1.38 -1.12 21.55
C LYS A 500 2.59 -1.44 20.69
N GLN A 501 3.73 -1.64 21.35
CA GLN A 501 4.96 -2.07 20.69
C GLN A 501 4.80 -3.45 20.06
N GLY A 502 5.28 -3.59 18.83
CA GLY A 502 5.37 -4.82 18.07
C GLY A 502 6.81 -5.33 18.02
N SER A 503 7.27 -5.64 16.81
CA SER A 503 8.64 -6.07 16.56
C SER A 503 9.64 -4.90 16.49
N SER A 504 10.93 -5.22 16.64
CA SER A 504 12.04 -4.28 16.50
C SER A 504 13.20 -4.96 15.75
N ILE A 505 13.90 -4.17 14.94
CA ILE A 505 15.10 -4.58 14.21
C ILE A 505 16.24 -3.69 14.69
N SER A 506 17.38 -4.28 15.05
CA SER A 506 18.57 -3.50 15.41
C SER A 506 19.29 -3.02 14.15
N THR A 507 19.55 -1.71 14.08
CA THR A 507 20.15 -1.03 12.93
C THR A 507 20.69 0.33 13.38
N PRO A 508 21.71 0.90 12.71
CA PRO A 508 22.17 2.27 12.97
C PRO A 508 21.15 3.39 12.64
N GLY A 509 19.97 3.08 12.08
CA GLY A 509 18.80 3.96 12.21
C GLY A 509 18.39 4.78 10.97
N GLY A 510 18.88 4.46 9.77
CA GLY A 510 18.40 5.11 8.55
C GLY A 510 17.46 4.23 7.73
N ILE A 511 16.36 4.80 7.24
CA ILE A 511 15.48 4.15 6.27
C ILE A 511 15.19 5.04 5.07
N SER A 512 14.88 4.40 3.94
CA SER A 512 14.39 5.01 2.72
C SER A 512 13.08 4.35 2.31
N PHE A 513 12.12 5.15 1.89
CA PHE A 513 10.86 4.68 1.31
C PHE A 513 10.95 4.65 -0.21
N PRO A 514 10.12 3.82 -0.88
CA PRO A 514 10.01 3.84 -2.33
C PRO A 514 9.68 5.24 -2.84
N SER A 515 10.45 5.71 -3.84
CA SER A 515 10.15 6.92 -4.57
C SER A 515 10.88 6.89 -5.92
N ILE A 516 10.13 6.63 -7.00
CA ILE A 516 10.64 6.84 -8.36
C ILE A 516 10.04 8.08 -9.03
N ASP A 517 9.02 8.67 -8.38
CA ASP A 517 8.45 9.95 -8.77
C ASP A 517 9.35 11.07 -8.24
N LEU A 518 9.89 11.86 -9.15
CA LEU A 518 10.77 13.01 -8.92
C LEU A 518 11.98 12.72 -8.01
N PHE A 519 13.15 12.52 -8.61
CA PHE A 519 14.41 12.51 -7.89
C PHE A 519 15.38 13.55 -8.46
N GLU A 520 15.92 14.38 -7.57
CA GLU A 520 16.88 15.44 -7.89
C GLU A 520 18.31 14.92 -7.98
#